data_AF-A0A7Z9QIK0-F1
#
_entry.id   AF-A0A7Z9QIK0-F1
#
_cell.length_a   1.000
_cell.length_b   1.000
_cell.length_c   1.000
_cell.angle_alpha   90.00
_cell.angle_beta   90.00
_cell.angle_gamma   90.00
#
_symmetry.space_group_name_H-M   'P 1'
#
loop_
_entity.id
_entity.type
_entity.pdbx_description
1 polymer ?
#
loop_
_entity_poly.entity_id
_entity_poly.type
_entity_poly.pdbx_seq_one_letter_code
_entity_poly.pdbx_strand_id
1 'polypeptide(L)'
;LEVYRGLNKEISEVGELFELASEDSDIADEVDTQLQSIEVQLKALELERMLGGEFDGNDALVTINSGAGGTESQDWAQMVMRMVLRWAERKGYKCELLDSLAGEEAGIKSSTFFGARS
;
A
#
# COMPACT_ATOMS: atom_id res chain seq x y z
N LEU A 1 3.95 -21.29 -3.24
CA LEU A 1 5.01 -22.29 -2.94
C LEU A 1 6.19 -22.17 -3.89
N GLU A 2 5.97 -22.01 -5.20
CA GLU A 2 7.05 -21.86 -6.19
C GLU A 2 7.83 -20.55 -6.05
N VAL A 3 7.14 -19.41 -5.90
CA VAL A 3 7.76 -18.09 -5.64
C VAL A 3 8.63 -18.10 -4.38
N TYR A 4 8.13 -18.67 -3.28
CA TYR A 4 8.89 -18.79 -2.02
C TYR A 4 10.15 -19.65 -2.19
N ARG A 5 10.08 -20.74 -2.96
CA ARG A 5 11.25 -21.58 -3.24
C ARG A 5 12.27 -20.86 -4.13
N GLY A 6 11.80 -20.06 -5.08
CA GLY A 6 12.65 -19.19 -5.91
C GLY A 6 13.41 -18.18 -5.05
N LEU A 7 12.69 -17.43 -4.22
CA LEU A 7 13.29 -16.43 -3.33
C LEU A 7 14.29 -17.05 -2.34
N ASN A 8 13.97 -18.23 -1.80
CA ASN A 8 14.87 -18.94 -0.89
C ASN A 8 16.15 -19.42 -1.60
N LYS A 9 16.05 -19.75 -2.90
CA LYS A 9 17.21 -20.09 -3.72
C LYS A 9 18.07 -18.85 -3.99
N GLU A 10 17.46 -17.73 -4.39
CA GLU A 10 18.16 -16.46 -4.61
C GLU A 10 18.91 -16.00 -3.34
N ILE A 11 18.29 -16.11 -2.16
CA ILE A 11 18.95 -15.81 -0.88
C ILE A 11 20.17 -16.72 -0.63
N SER A 12 20.07 -18.00 -0.97
CA SER A 12 21.20 -18.94 -0.82
C SER A 12 22.35 -18.57 -1.75
N GLU A 13 22.05 -18.25 -3.01
CA GLU A 13 23.05 -17.84 -4.01
C GLU A 13 23.74 -16.52 -3.61
N VAL A 14 22.99 -15.54 -3.10
CA VAL A 14 23.54 -14.30 -2.53
C VAL A 14 24.43 -14.58 -1.32
N GLY A 15 24.06 -15.54 -0.47
CA GLY A 15 24.88 -15.96 0.67
C GLY A 15 26.24 -16.50 0.24
N GLU A 16 26.28 -17.35 -0.79
CA GLU A 16 27.52 -17.85 -1.39
C GLU A 16 28.36 -16.72 -2.00
N LEU A 17 27.71 -15.77 -2.70
CA LEU A 17 28.37 -14.60 -3.29
C LEU A 17 28.97 -13.67 -2.21
N PHE A 18 28.29 -13.52 -1.07
CA PHE A 18 28.75 -12.72 0.05
C PHE A 18 30.03 -13.29 0.70
N GLU A 19 30.20 -14.62 0.72
CA GLU A 19 31.43 -15.23 1.21
C GLU A 19 32.65 -14.82 0.34
N LEU A 20 32.43 -14.61 -0.96
CA LEU A 20 33.45 -14.17 -1.93
C LEU A 20 33.68 -12.65 -1.91
N ALA A 21 32.73 -11.86 -1.40
CA ALA A 21 32.77 -10.38 -1.41
C ALA A 21 33.90 -9.79 -0.56
N SER A 22 34.50 -10.56 0.35
CA SER A 22 35.68 -10.12 1.11
C SER A 22 36.96 -10.03 0.28
N GLU A 23 36.98 -10.66 -0.89
CA GLU A 23 38.14 -10.75 -1.78
C GLU A 23 38.06 -9.77 -2.97
N ASP A 24 36.86 -9.24 -3.29
CA ASP A 24 36.61 -8.34 -4.41
C ASP A 24 35.48 -7.34 -4.10
N SER A 25 35.76 -6.03 -4.24
CA SER A 25 34.79 -4.97 -3.99
C SER A 25 33.64 -4.93 -5.00
N ASP A 26 33.88 -5.36 -6.24
CA ASP A 26 32.83 -5.35 -7.27
C ASP A 26 31.76 -6.42 -6.96
N ILE A 27 32.17 -7.51 -6.28
CA ILE A 27 31.25 -8.54 -5.77
C ILE A 27 30.39 -7.99 -4.61
N ALA A 28 30.94 -7.10 -3.78
CA ALA A 28 30.18 -6.50 -2.69
C ALA A 28 29.02 -5.61 -3.20
N ASP A 29 29.25 -4.83 -4.26
CA ASP A 29 28.20 -4.01 -4.90
C ASP A 29 27.13 -4.88 -5.57
N GLU A 30 27.53 -6.02 -6.15
CA GLU A 30 26.59 -7.00 -6.70
C GLU A 30 25.70 -7.61 -5.62
N VAL A 31 26.28 -8.00 -4.47
CA VAL A 31 25.53 -8.51 -3.32
C VAL A 31 24.50 -7.50 -2.82
N ASP A 32 24.87 -6.23 -2.68
CA ASP A 32 23.92 -5.19 -2.23
C ASP A 32 22.76 -5.03 -3.21
N THR A 33 23.05 -5.03 -4.51
CA THR A 33 22.03 -4.96 -5.57
C THR A 33 21.06 -6.14 -5.51
N GLN A 34 21.59 -7.36 -5.34
CA GLN A 34 20.76 -8.56 -5.26
C GLN A 34 19.92 -8.58 -3.97
N LEU A 35 20.47 -8.16 -2.83
CA LEU A 35 19.72 -8.04 -1.57
C LEU A 35 18.57 -7.03 -1.67
N GLN A 36 18.80 -5.86 -2.28
CA GLN A 36 17.74 -4.88 -2.51
C GLN A 36 16.61 -5.45 -3.39
N SER A 37 16.95 -6.21 -4.43
CA SER A 37 15.97 -6.89 -5.27
C SER A 37 15.13 -7.91 -4.46
N ILE A 38 15.79 -8.76 -3.67
CA ILE A 38 15.14 -9.74 -2.81
C ILE A 38 14.20 -9.07 -1.80
N GLU A 39 14.63 -7.95 -1.20
CA GLU A 39 13.81 -7.21 -0.24
C GLU A 39 12.51 -6.67 -0.89
N VAL A 40 12.60 -6.15 -2.12
CA VAL A 40 11.44 -5.69 -2.87
C VAL A 40 10.48 -6.84 -3.18
N GLN A 41 11.00 -7.99 -3.63
CA GLN A 41 10.19 -9.17 -3.92
C GLN A 41 9.52 -9.73 -2.66
N LEU A 42 10.25 -9.79 -1.54
CA LEU A 42 9.73 -10.27 -0.27
C LEU A 42 8.57 -9.39 0.21
N LYS A 43 8.73 -8.07 0.17
CA LYS A 43 7.68 -7.11 0.54
C LYS A 43 6.43 -7.27 -0.32
N ALA A 44 6.60 -7.52 -1.62
CA ALA A 44 5.47 -7.78 -2.51
C ALA A 44 4.73 -9.07 -2.12
N LEU A 45 5.46 -10.15 -1.84
CA LEU A 45 4.87 -11.42 -1.42
C LEU A 45 4.17 -11.32 -0.05
N GLU A 46 4.72 -10.56 0.89
CA GLU A 46 4.09 -10.28 2.16
C GLU A 46 2.77 -9.52 1.99
N LEU A 47 2.75 -8.52 1.11
CA LEU A 47 1.54 -7.77 0.78
C LEU A 47 0.48 -8.68 0.14
N GLU A 48 0.86 -9.52 -0.82
CA GLU A 48 -0.06 -10.49 -1.43
C GLU A 48 -0.65 -11.44 -0.39
N ARG A 49 0.16 -11.91 0.56
CA ARG A 49 -0.31 -12.75 1.66
C ARG A 49 -1.28 -11.99 2.57
N MET A 50 -0.99 -10.72 2.87
CA MET A 50 -1.88 -9.88 3.69
C MET A 50 -3.23 -9.62 3.00
N LEU A 51 -3.24 -9.56 1.67
CA LEU A 51 -4.42 -9.33 0.82
C LEU A 51 -5.08 -10.63 0.32
N GLY A 52 -4.87 -11.74 1.04
CA GLY A 52 -5.42 -13.06 0.70
C GLY A 52 -6.74 -13.39 1.39
N GLY A 53 -7.38 -12.43 2.04
CA GLY A 53 -8.66 -12.59 2.72
C GLY A 53 -9.83 -12.76 1.74
N GLU A 54 -10.94 -13.30 2.23
CA GLU A 54 -12.15 -13.60 1.44
C GLU A 54 -12.69 -12.38 0.68
N PHE A 55 -12.54 -11.18 1.24
CA PHE A 55 -13.10 -9.94 0.70
C PHE A 55 -12.06 -9.00 0.07
N ASP A 56 -10.78 -9.34 0.08
CA ASP A 56 -9.72 -8.44 -0.42
C ASP A 56 -9.77 -8.24 -1.94
N GLY A 57 -10.43 -9.14 -2.66
CA GLY A 57 -10.71 -9.00 -4.08
C GLY A 57 -11.95 -8.15 -4.42
N ASN A 58 -12.74 -7.75 -3.41
CA ASN A 58 -13.95 -6.98 -3.63
C ASN A 58 -13.67 -5.48 -3.78
N ASP A 59 -14.61 -4.79 -4.42
CA ASP A 59 -14.67 -3.33 -4.38
C ASP A 59 -14.95 -2.84 -2.95
N ALA A 60 -14.50 -1.62 -2.65
CA ALA A 60 -14.58 -1.07 -1.31
C ALA A 60 -15.65 0.04 -1.23
N LEU A 61 -16.52 -0.05 -0.22
CA LEU A 61 -17.36 1.06 0.22
C LEU A 61 -16.66 1.78 1.37
N VAL A 62 -16.30 3.04 1.17
CA VAL A 62 -15.54 3.83 2.16
C VAL A 62 -16.41 4.97 2.67
N THR A 63 -16.63 4.99 3.98
CA THR A 63 -17.31 6.10 4.67
C THR A 63 -16.36 6.79 5.63
N ILE A 64 -16.26 8.12 5.49
CA ILE A 64 -15.46 8.98 6.36
C ILE A 64 -16.43 9.84 7.16
N ASN A 65 -16.32 9.81 8.49
CA ASN A 65 -17.14 10.59 9.41
C ASN A 65 -16.26 11.54 10.23
N SER A 66 -16.73 12.77 10.44
CA SER A 66 -16.09 13.67 11.39
C SER A 66 -16.28 13.17 12.82
N GLY A 67 -15.20 13.14 13.60
CA GLY A 67 -15.25 12.82 15.02
C GLY A 67 -15.84 13.94 15.88
N ALA A 68 -15.75 13.78 17.20
CA ALA A 68 -16.11 14.84 18.14
C ALA A 68 -15.09 16.00 18.03
N GLY A 69 -15.59 17.23 17.89
CA GLY A 69 -14.74 18.42 17.75
C GLY A 69 -15.29 19.52 16.83
N GLY A 70 -16.53 19.41 16.35
CA GLY A 70 -17.19 20.48 15.59
C GLY A 70 -16.51 20.78 14.26
N THR A 71 -16.40 22.06 13.90
CA THR A 71 -15.93 22.53 12.59
C THR A 71 -14.51 22.06 12.24
N GLU A 72 -13.57 22.02 13.19
CA GLU A 72 -12.18 21.56 12.93
C GLU A 72 -12.12 20.07 12.55
N SER A 73 -12.92 19.24 13.23
CA SER A 73 -13.02 17.81 12.91
C SER A 73 -13.67 17.58 11.55
N GLN A 74 -14.60 18.44 11.16
CA GLN A 74 -15.24 18.39 9.85
C GLN A 74 -14.27 18.77 8.73
N ASP A 75 -13.45 19.80 8.93
CA ASP A 75 -12.42 20.20 7.95
C ASP A 75 -11.35 19.12 7.78
N TRP A 76 -10.91 18.52 8.89
CA TRP A 76 -10.00 17.38 8.86
C TRP A 76 -10.59 16.18 8.11
N ALA A 77 -11.86 15.82 8.38
CA ALA A 77 -12.54 14.75 7.65
C ALA A 77 -12.56 15.01 6.13
N GLN A 78 -12.74 16.27 5.72
CA GLN A 78 -12.70 16.66 4.32
C GLN A 78 -11.28 16.55 3.73
N MET A 79 -10.24 16.90 4.50
CA MET A 79 -8.85 16.70 4.09
C MET A 79 -8.54 15.21 3.89
N VAL A 80 -8.96 14.35 4.82
CA VAL A 80 -8.78 12.89 4.72
C VAL A 80 -9.52 12.33 3.51
N MET A 81 -10.77 12.72 3.28
CA MET A 81 -11.53 12.32 2.08
C MET A 81 -10.77 12.65 0.79
N ARG A 82 -10.30 13.89 0.65
CA ARG A 82 -9.52 14.30 -0.53
C ARG A 82 -8.22 13.53 -0.67
N MET A 83 -7.55 13.22 0.46
CA MET A 83 -6.32 12.44 0.45
C MET A 83 -6.57 11.01 -0.05
N VAL A 84 -7.61 10.34 0.44
CA VAL A 84 -7.94 8.96 0.07
C VAL A 84 -8.36 8.89 -1.40
N LEU A 85 -9.20 9.81 -1.88
CA LEU A 85 -9.59 9.87 -3.29
C LEU A 85 -8.37 10.06 -4.21
N ARG A 86 -7.47 10.99 -3.90
CA ARG A 86 -6.23 11.20 -4.67
C ARG A 86 -5.28 10.00 -4.61
N TRP A 87 -5.25 9.26 -3.50
CA TRP A 87 -4.48 8.02 -3.42
C TRP A 87 -5.10 6.93 -4.30
N ALA A 88 -6.44 6.80 -4.25
CA ALA A 88 -7.17 5.80 -5.00
C ALA A 88 -7.01 6.01 -6.52
N GLU A 89 -7.16 7.25 -7.00
CA GLU A 89 -6.91 7.63 -8.40
C GLU A 89 -5.47 7.31 -8.84
N ARG A 90 -4.47 7.63 -8.00
CA ARG A 90 -3.05 7.30 -8.28
C ARG A 90 -2.77 5.80 -8.33
N LYS A 91 -3.57 4.98 -7.66
CA LYS A 91 -3.51 3.52 -7.68
C LYS A 91 -4.37 2.90 -8.78
N GLY A 92 -5.06 3.70 -9.60
CA GLY A 92 -5.90 3.24 -10.70
C GLY A 92 -7.31 2.81 -10.29
N TYR A 93 -7.73 3.08 -9.06
CA TYR A 93 -9.11 2.81 -8.67
C TYR A 93 -10.06 3.86 -9.26
N LYS A 94 -11.23 3.41 -9.70
CA LYS A 94 -12.33 4.28 -10.07
C LYS A 94 -13.16 4.58 -8.82
N CYS A 95 -13.27 5.86 -8.46
CA CYS A 95 -14.05 6.29 -7.30
C CYS A 95 -15.35 6.97 -7.73
N GLU A 96 -16.45 6.59 -7.10
CA GLU A 96 -17.77 7.21 -7.27
C GLU A 96 -18.27 7.73 -5.92
N LEU A 97 -18.51 9.03 -5.81
CA LEU A 97 -19.11 9.63 -4.63
C LEU A 97 -20.59 9.27 -4.57
N LEU A 98 -21.01 8.56 -3.51
CA LEU A 98 -22.39 8.12 -3.34
C LEU A 98 -23.19 9.10 -2.48
N ASP A 99 -22.59 9.58 -1.40
CA ASP A 99 -23.23 10.51 -0.47
C ASP A 99 -22.20 11.44 0.18
N SER A 100 -22.65 12.65 0.53
CA SER A 100 -21.83 13.62 1.26
C SER A 100 -22.71 14.60 2.03
N LEU A 101 -22.42 14.71 3.33
CA LEU A 101 -23.03 15.68 4.22
C LEU A 101 -22.01 16.73 4.62
N ALA A 102 -22.24 17.97 4.19
CA ALA A 102 -21.40 19.10 4.54
C ALA A 102 -21.44 19.44 6.03
N GLY A 103 -20.35 20.03 6.53
CA GLY A 103 -20.31 20.69 7.82
C GLY A 103 -21.21 21.93 7.86
N GLU A 104 -21.51 22.41 9.07
CA GLU A 104 -22.35 23.62 9.25
C GLU A 104 -21.62 24.89 8.81
N GLU A 105 -20.31 24.95 9.08
CA GLU A 105 -19.46 26.10 8.75
C GLU A 105 -18.36 25.74 7.74
N ALA A 106 -17.73 24.57 7.88
CA ALA A 106 -16.67 24.10 7.00
C ALA A 106 -16.57 22.56 7.01
N GLY A 107 -15.88 21.99 6.02
CA GLY A 107 -15.59 20.57 5.95
C GLY A 107 -16.81 19.68 5.69
N ILE A 108 -16.73 18.42 6.14
CA ILE A 108 -17.80 17.41 5.99
C ILE A 108 -18.12 16.74 7.32
N LYS A 109 -19.40 16.46 7.57
CA LYS A 109 -19.85 15.58 8.66
C LYS A 109 -19.69 14.11 8.27
N SER A 110 -20.03 13.77 7.03
CA SER A 110 -19.89 12.42 6.49
C SER A 110 -19.68 12.45 4.99
N SER A 111 -18.98 11.47 4.45
CA SER A 111 -18.96 11.20 3.01
C SER A 111 -18.75 9.72 2.76
N THR A 112 -19.52 9.17 1.82
CA THR A 112 -19.41 7.78 1.38
C THR A 112 -19.09 7.74 -0.11
N PHE A 113 -18.05 7.00 -0.47
CA PHE A 113 -17.71 6.74 -1.87
C PHE A 113 -17.44 5.25 -2.08
N PHE A 114 -17.70 4.80 -3.31
CA PHE A 114 -17.41 3.46 -3.78
C PHE A 114 -16.11 3.47 -4.58
N GLY A 115 -15.18 2.58 -4.27
CA GLY A 115 -13.91 2.42 -4.98
C GLY A 115 -13.84 1.06 -5.63
N ALA A 116 -13.81 1.03 -6.95
CA ALA A 116 -13.68 -0.19 -7.74
C ALA A 116 -12.34 -0.28 -8.46
N ARG A 117 -11.79 -1.50 -8.58
CA ARG A 117 -10.57 -1.74 -9.35
C ARG A 117 -10.92 -1.63 -10.85
N SER A 118 -10.22 -0.77 -11.59
CA SER A 118 -10.45 -0.57 -13.04
C SER A 118 -10.09 -1.81 -13.86
#